data_AF-A0A0C3PBV2-F1
#
_entry.id   AF-A0A0C3PBV2-F1
#
_cell.length_a   1.000
_cell.length_b   1.000
_cell.length_c   1.000
_cell.angle_alpha   90.00
_cell.angle_beta   90.00
_cell.angle_gamma   90.00
#
_symmetry.space_group_name_H-M   'P 1'
#
loop_
_entity.id
_entity.type
_entity.pdbx_description
1 polymer ?
#
loop_
_entity_poly.entity_id
_entity_poly.type
_entity_poly.pdbx_seq_one_letter_code
_entity_poly.pdbx_strand_id
1 'polypeptide(L)'
;MNSLRQFFMGEIDSSHASAPLTACCFMTGFIDAVCLSLMFVWCAFQTGNSLQLSLSLARFFNGSHNYSFDLADRRALCSLLSFLFGAFIGRFGDRIGSQTRLWVTLGTFIQTVFTMAAAIAIRKSGQLSLLDSSTDPAWSNVLSFVCIVFMSASMGLQGIMGKRLNTQFTTTVVLTSTWCELVTEPQLFHFRRLVKARDHKVIAILFLFIGGFTGRVVLDKIGSAGALGVGAGIRFFVTLSWLFVPVKKTPGN
;
A
#
# COMPACT_ATOMS: atom_id res chain seq x y z
N MET A 1 7.51 -35.66 -6.65
CA MET A 1 7.55 -34.28 -6.09
C MET A 1 6.17 -33.96 -5.55
N ASN A 2 5.99 -33.69 -4.25
CA ASN A 2 4.66 -33.62 -3.60
C ASN A 2 3.71 -32.65 -4.32
N SER A 3 2.46 -33.07 -4.57
CA SER A 3 1.41 -32.28 -5.26
C SER A 3 1.26 -30.86 -4.69
N LEU A 4 1.36 -30.71 -3.36
CA LEU A 4 1.34 -29.40 -2.67
C LEU A 4 2.52 -28.49 -3.06
N ARG A 5 3.73 -29.05 -3.17
CA ARG A 5 4.91 -28.27 -3.57
C ARG A 5 4.77 -27.74 -4.99
N GLN A 6 4.23 -28.55 -5.90
CA GLN A 6 3.94 -28.12 -7.26
C GLN A 6 2.87 -27.02 -7.30
N PHE A 7 1.81 -27.15 -6.49
CA PHE A 7 0.76 -26.13 -6.39
C PHE A 7 1.31 -24.78 -5.91
N PHE A 8 2.16 -24.76 -4.87
CA PHE A 8 2.67 -23.52 -4.30
C PHE A 8 3.81 -22.89 -5.11
N MET A 9 4.67 -23.70 -5.73
CA MET A 9 5.79 -23.20 -6.55
C MET A 9 5.38 -22.85 -7.98
N GLY A 10 4.15 -23.11 -8.39
CA GLY A 10 3.64 -22.69 -9.70
C GLY A 10 3.64 -21.16 -9.84
N GLU A 11 4.12 -20.66 -10.97
CA GLU A 11 4.04 -19.24 -11.32
C GLU A 11 2.62 -18.85 -11.72
N ILE A 12 2.05 -17.86 -11.05
CA ILE A 12 0.69 -17.41 -11.34
C ILE A 12 0.62 -16.71 -12.71
N ASP A 13 -0.52 -16.84 -13.37
CA ASP A 13 -0.82 -16.04 -14.55
C ASP A 13 -1.28 -14.65 -14.12
N SER A 14 -0.36 -13.68 -14.18
CA SER A 14 -0.62 -12.27 -13.87
C SER A 14 -1.79 -11.67 -14.67
N SER A 15 -2.15 -12.24 -15.82
CA SER A 15 -3.27 -11.76 -16.63
C SER A 15 -4.64 -12.02 -15.98
N HIS A 16 -4.70 -12.97 -15.03
CA HIS A 16 -5.85 -13.33 -14.20
C HIS A 16 -5.75 -12.78 -12.77
N ALA A 17 -4.71 -12.02 -12.44
CA ALA A 17 -4.49 -11.42 -11.13
C ALA A 17 -5.24 -10.09 -10.91
N SER A 18 -6.14 -9.68 -11.81
CA SER A 18 -6.79 -8.36 -11.74
C SER A 18 -7.55 -8.14 -10.44
N ALA A 19 -8.25 -9.16 -9.92
CA ALA A 19 -9.04 -9.04 -8.70
C ALA A 19 -8.19 -8.74 -7.44
N PRO A 20 -7.17 -9.55 -7.10
CA PRO A 20 -6.29 -9.22 -5.96
C PRO A 20 -5.56 -7.88 -6.15
N LEU A 21 -5.13 -7.56 -7.37
CA LEU A 21 -4.46 -6.29 -7.66
C LEU A 21 -5.38 -5.07 -7.50
N THR A 22 -6.64 -5.19 -7.90
CA THR A 22 -7.67 -4.16 -7.67
C THR A 22 -7.91 -3.95 -6.18
N ALA A 23 -7.98 -5.04 -5.41
CA ALA A 23 -8.10 -4.96 -3.95
C ALA A 23 -6.86 -4.34 -3.30
N CYS A 24 -5.65 -4.57 -3.84
CA CYS A 24 -4.43 -3.87 -3.43
C CYS A 24 -4.52 -2.35 -3.69
N CYS A 25 -5.05 -1.93 -4.85
CA CYS A 25 -5.28 -0.50 -5.13
C CYS A 25 -6.28 0.13 -4.13
N PHE A 26 -7.36 -0.59 -3.80
CA PHE A 26 -8.28 -0.18 -2.74
C PHE A 26 -7.56 -0.04 -1.40
N MET A 27 -6.73 -1.02 -1.02
CA MET A 27 -5.98 -0.98 0.23
C MET A 27 -4.99 0.19 0.27
N THR A 28 -4.39 0.58 -0.85
CA THR A 28 -3.56 1.78 -0.95
C THR A 28 -4.33 3.02 -0.52
N GLY A 29 -5.50 3.25 -1.14
CA GLY A 29 -6.35 4.40 -0.78
C GLY A 29 -6.81 4.34 0.67
N PHE A 30 -7.25 3.16 1.13
CA PHE A 30 -7.75 2.96 2.49
C PHE A 30 -6.71 3.29 3.55
N ILE A 31 -5.48 2.78 3.41
CA ILE A 31 -4.38 2.99 4.35
C ILE A 31 -3.90 4.44 4.34
N ASP A 32 -3.77 5.06 3.16
CA ASP A 32 -3.34 6.45 3.06
C ASP A 32 -4.39 7.43 3.57
N ALA A 33 -5.69 7.15 3.42
CA ALA A 33 -6.73 7.97 4.04
C ALA A 33 -6.63 7.94 5.57
N VAL A 34 -6.28 6.79 6.17
CA VAL A 34 -6.04 6.69 7.61
C VAL A 34 -4.79 7.47 8.02
N CYS A 35 -3.65 7.28 7.35
CA CYS A 35 -2.40 7.99 7.68
C CYS A 35 -2.54 9.52 7.48
N LEU A 36 -3.10 9.96 6.35
CA LEU A 36 -3.20 11.37 6.02
C LEU A 36 -4.12 12.12 7.00
N SER A 37 -5.26 11.52 7.35
CA SER A 37 -6.24 12.14 8.26
C SER A 37 -5.70 12.33 9.69
N LEU A 38 -4.73 11.52 10.10
CA LEU A 38 -4.23 11.49 11.49
C LEU A 38 -2.87 12.16 11.64
N MET A 39 -2.03 12.06 10.60
CA MET A 39 -0.60 12.35 10.71
C MET A 39 -0.11 13.38 9.70
N PHE A 40 -0.94 13.72 8.72
CA PHE A 40 -0.58 14.52 7.54
C PHE A 40 0.63 13.96 6.77
N VAL A 41 0.77 12.62 6.77
CA VAL A 41 1.84 11.88 6.09
C VAL A 41 1.23 10.72 5.32
N TRP A 42 1.84 10.36 4.19
CA TRP A 42 1.41 9.23 3.38
C TRP A 42 2.23 7.98 3.70
N CYS A 43 1.57 6.84 3.84
CA CYS A 43 2.25 5.57 4.09
C CYS A 43 2.62 4.88 2.77
N ALA A 44 1.87 5.13 1.70
CA ALA A 44 2.09 4.61 0.37
C ALA A 44 2.73 5.65 -0.58
N PHE A 45 2.30 6.92 -0.56
CA PHE A 45 2.81 7.95 -1.47
C PHE A 45 4.12 8.61 -1.01
N GLN A 46 5.24 7.94 -1.29
CA GLN A 46 6.57 8.40 -0.86
C GLN A 46 7.10 9.64 -1.60
N THR A 47 6.50 10.06 -2.72
CA THR A 47 6.82 11.32 -3.39
C THR A 47 6.57 12.51 -2.47
N GLY A 48 5.43 12.53 -1.77
CA GLY A 48 5.07 13.59 -0.83
C GLY A 48 6.04 13.65 0.36
N ASN A 49 6.36 12.49 0.95
CA ASN A 49 7.29 12.42 2.08
C ASN A 49 8.71 12.85 1.69
N SER A 50 9.18 12.45 0.51
CA SER A 50 10.49 12.87 -0.01
C SER A 50 10.55 14.39 -0.19
N LEU A 51 9.48 15.00 -0.75
CA LEU A 51 9.41 16.45 -0.91
C LEU A 51 9.35 17.15 0.46
N GLN A 52 8.55 16.66 1.40
CA GLN A 52 8.47 17.20 2.75
C GLN A 52 9.82 17.19 3.46
N LEU A 53 10.58 16.09 3.33
CA LEU A 53 11.94 16.01 3.86
C LEU A 53 12.88 17.00 3.16
N SER A 54 12.80 17.16 1.84
CA SER A 54 13.63 18.14 1.13
C SER A 54 13.35 19.58 1.57
N LEU A 55 12.07 19.92 1.81
CA LEU A 55 11.66 21.22 2.35
C LEU A 55 12.16 21.38 3.79
N SER A 56 12.15 20.30 4.58
CA SER A 56 12.67 20.32 5.95
C SER A 56 14.16 20.68 5.97
N LEU A 57 14.95 20.12 5.05
CA LEU A 57 16.38 20.42 4.90
C LEU A 57 16.63 21.84 4.38
N ALA A 58 15.78 22.34 3.47
CA ALA A 58 15.90 23.70 2.95
C ALA A 58 15.80 24.76 4.05
N ARG A 59 15.06 24.50 5.14
CA ARG A 59 14.94 25.44 6.28
C ARG A 59 16.26 25.69 7.01
N PHE A 60 17.24 24.80 6.91
CA PHE A 60 18.59 25.02 7.44
C PHE A 60 19.33 26.14 6.71
N PHE A 61 18.97 26.42 5.47
CA PHE A 61 19.62 27.42 4.62
C PHE A 61 18.88 28.76 4.58
N ASN A 62 17.68 28.86 5.16
CA ASN A 62 16.95 30.13 5.26
C ASN A 62 17.60 31.04 6.31
N GLY A 63 17.49 32.37 6.15
CA GLY A 63 18.18 33.35 7.00
C GLY A 63 17.82 33.32 8.49
N SER A 64 16.74 32.63 8.88
CA SER A 64 16.39 32.36 10.28
C SER A 64 17.00 31.07 10.85
N HIS A 65 17.69 30.28 10.02
CA HIS A 65 18.38 29.02 10.33
C HIS A 65 17.61 28.14 11.33
N ASN A 66 16.39 27.71 10.95
CA ASN A 66 15.60 26.85 11.83
C ASN A 66 16.12 25.40 11.75
N TYR A 67 16.85 24.98 12.79
CA TYR A 67 17.41 23.63 12.92
C TYR A 67 16.43 22.60 13.52
N SER A 68 15.17 22.99 13.75
CA SER A 68 14.18 22.10 14.33
C SER A 68 13.74 21.03 13.34
N PHE A 69 13.81 19.77 13.75
CA PHE A 69 13.22 18.66 13.02
C PHE A 69 11.83 18.40 13.58
N ASP A 70 10.82 18.93 12.90
CA ASP A 70 9.45 18.94 13.37
C ASP A 70 8.86 17.53 13.36
N LEU A 71 7.77 17.37 14.08
CA LEU A 71 7.09 16.08 14.19
C LEU A 71 6.65 15.53 12.83
N ALA A 72 6.22 16.42 11.92
CA ALA A 72 5.83 16.05 10.56
C ALA A 72 7.02 15.49 9.76
N ASP A 73 8.21 16.07 9.89
CA ASP A 73 9.42 15.59 9.22
C ASP A 73 9.87 14.23 9.76
N ARG A 74 9.80 14.05 11.09
CA ARG A 74 10.10 12.76 11.74
C ARG A 74 9.19 11.65 11.22
N ARG A 75 7.89 11.94 11.06
CA ARG A 75 6.90 10.99 10.53
C ARG A 75 7.16 10.69 9.05
N ALA A 76 7.46 11.71 8.24
CA ALA A 76 7.79 11.53 6.83
C ALA A 76 9.04 10.65 6.65
N LEU A 77 10.10 10.90 7.43
CA LEU A 77 11.32 10.09 7.43
C LEU A 77 11.03 8.65 7.86
N CYS A 78 10.30 8.48 8.96
CA CYS A 78 9.91 7.16 9.46
C CYS A 78 9.10 6.37 8.42
N SER A 79 8.13 7.01 7.76
CA SER A 79 7.34 6.41 6.70
C SER A 79 8.22 5.99 5.52
N LEU A 80 9.11 6.88 5.05
CA LEU A 80 9.98 6.60 3.91
C LEU A 80 10.93 5.43 4.15
N LEU A 81 11.64 5.43 5.29
CA LEU A 81 12.57 4.35 5.62
C LEU A 81 11.85 3.02 5.81
N SER A 82 10.68 3.03 6.43
CA SER A 82 9.89 1.82 6.65
C SER A 82 9.29 1.28 5.35
N PHE A 83 8.86 2.16 4.45
CA PHE A 83 8.44 1.78 3.09
C PHE A 83 9.58 1.12 2.32
N LEU A 84 10.77 1.71 2.34
CA LEU A 84 11.95 1.12 1.69
C LEU A 84 12.31 -0.23 2.31
N PHE A 85 12.21 -0.37 3.63
CA PHE A 85 12.41 -1.64 4.33
C PHE A 85 11.40 -2.70 3.86
N GLY A 86 10.11 -2.37 3.80
CA GLY A 86 9.08 -3.25 3.25
C GLY A 86 9.33 -3.64 1.80
N ALA A 87 9.75 -2.68 0.97
CA ALA A 87 10.13 -2.93 -0.41
C ALA A 87 11.35 -3.86 -0.53
N PHE A 88 12.30 -3.76 0.41
CA PHE A 88 13.45 -4.65 0.49
C PHE A 88 13.07 -6.08 0.86
N ILE A 89 12.10 -6.28 1.77
CA ILE A 89 11.51 -7.62 2.04
C ILE A 89 10.95 -8.22 0.74
N GLY A 90 10.38 -7.39 -0.14
CA GLY A 90 9.93 -7.79 -1.47
C GLY A 90 10.96 -8.54 -2.31
N ARG A 91 12.26 -8.24 -2.10
CA ARG A 91 13.38 -8.85 -2.82
C ARG A 91 13.62 -10.31 -2.44
N PHE A 92 13.08 -10.80 -1.31
CA PHE A 92 13.14 -12.25 -1.03
C PHE A 92 12.43 -13.07 -2.11
N GLY A 93 11.48 -12.47 -2.83
CA GLY A 93 10.89 -13.07 -4.03
C GLY A 93 11.89 -13.34 -5.15
N ASP A 94 13.08 -12.72 -5.19
CA ASP A 94 14.12 -13.04 -6.19
C ASP A 94 14.71 -14.44 -5.96
N ARG A 95 14.71 -14.92 -4.72
CA ARG A 95 15.22 -16.25 -4.36
C ARG A 95 14.14 -17.33 -4.47
N ILE A 96 12.89 -16.99 -4.18
CA ILE A 96 11.77 -17.94 -4.16
C ILE A 96 11.09 -18.03 -5.54
N GLY A 97 11.11 -16.94 -6.31
CA GLY A 97 10.36 -16.75 -7.54
C GLY A 97 9.26 -15.70 -7.33
N SER A 98 9.44 -14.53 -7.93
CA SER A 98 8.64 -13.33 -7.61
C SER A 98 7.17 -13.42 -8.04
N GLN A 99 6.85 -14.35 -8.94
CA GLN A 99 5.50 -14.62 -9.44
C GLN A 99 4.99 -16.00 -8.98
N THR A 100 5.70 -16.69 -8.09
CA THR A 100 5.21 -17.96 -7.53
C THR A 100 4.00 -17.72 -6.66
N ARG A 101 3.01 -18.62 -6.71
CA ARG A 101 1.83 -18.57 -5.83
C ARG A 101 2.22 -18.48 -4.36
N LEU A 102 3.25 -19.22 -3.95
CA LEU A 102 3.82 -19.18 -2.61
C LEU A 102 4.22 -17.76 -2.21
N TRP A 103 5.03 -17.10 -3.04
CA TRP A 103 5.55 -15.78 -2.71
C TRP A 103 4.46 -14.71 -2.71
N VAL A 104 3.56 -14.70 -3.70
CA VAL A 104 2.49 -13.70 -3.75
C VAL A 104 1.52 -13.85 -2.57
N THR A 105 1.24 -15.08 -2.16
CA THR A 105 0.41 -15.38 -0.98
C THR A 105 1.14 -14.98 0.30
N LEU A 106 2.37 -15.45 0.50
CA LEU A 106 3.16 -15.19 1.71
C LEU A 106 3.46 -13.70 1.89
N GLY A 107 3.87 -13.01 0.83
CA GLY A 107 4.14 -11.57 0.88
C GLY A 107 2.89 -10.76 1.17
N THR A 108 1.72 -11.13 0.63
CA THR A 108 0.44 -10.49 0.98
C THR A 108 0.03 -10.81 2.42
N PHE A 109 0.33 -12.02 2.91
CA PHE A 109 0.11 -12.38 4.31
C PHE A 109 0.98 -11.54 5.26
N ILE A 110 2.24 -11.30 4.93
CA ILE A 110 3.13 -10.42 5.70
C ILE A 110 2.54 -9.00 5.77
N GLN A 111 1.98 -8.48 4.66
CA GLN A 111 1.28 -7.20 4.66
C GLN A 111 0.06 -7.20 5.59
N THR A 112 -0.69 -8.30 5.65
CA THR A 112 -1.80 -8.50 6.60
C THR A 112 -1.29 -8.40 8.05
N VAL A 113 -0.21 -9.12 8.37
CA VAL A 113 0.39 -9.13 9.71
C VAL A 113 0.90 -7.75 10.11
N PHE A 114 1.57 -7.03 9.20
CA PHE A 114 1.99 -5.66 9.46
C PHE A 114 0.80 -4.74 9.71
N THR A 115 -0.26 -4.83 8.91
CA THR A 115 -1.46 -3.99 9.10
C THR A 115 -2.15 -4.31 10.44
N MET A 116 -2.18 -5.57 10.85
CA MET A 116 -2.68 -5.99 12.16
C MET A 116 -1.78 -5.47 13.30
N ALA A 117 -0.46 -5.54 13.15
CA ALA A 117 0.50 -5.01 14.12
C ALA A 117 0.34 -3.49 14.29
N ALA A 118 0.09 -2.76 13.20
CA ALA A 118 -0.23 -1.34 13.24
C ALA A 118 -1.52 -1.06 14.04
N ALA A 119 -2.58 -1.84 13.79
CA ALA A 119 -3.85 -1.73 14.54
C ALA A 119 -3.64 -1.96 16.05
N ILE A 120 -2.83 -2.96 16.42
CA ILE A 120 -2.50 -3.24 17.82
C ILE A 120 -1.66 -2.11 18.42
N ALA A 121 -0.63 -1.65 17.71
CA ALA A 121 0.26 -0.58 18.17
C ALA A 121 -0.53 0.68 18.47
N ILE A 122 -1.43 1.10 17.57
CA ILE A 122 -2.22 2.30 17.81
C ILE A 122 -3.26 2.10 18.93
N ARG A 123 -3.88 0.92 19.02
CA ARG A 123 -4.79 0.62 20.14
C ARG A 123 -4.08 0.72 21.48
N LYS A 124 -2.84 0.23 21.57
CA LYS A 124 -2.01 0.29 22.78
C LYS A 124 -1.44 1.67 23.05
N SER A 125 -1.33 2.52 22.02
CA SER A 125 -0.84 3.90 22.17
C SER A 125 -1.76 4.79 23.02
N GLY A 126 -3.03 4.41 23.16
CA GLY A 126 -4.05 5.19 23.85
C GLY A 126 -4.43 6.51 23.16
N GLN A 127 -3.88 6.79 21.97
CA GLN A 127 -4.14 8.04 21.27
C GLN A 127 -5.48 8.00 20.53
N LEU A 128 -6.33 9.00 20.79
CA LEU A 128 -7.69 9.06 20.29
C LEU A 128 -7.73 9.27 18.77
N SER A 129 -8.78 8.74 18.15
CA SER A 129 -9.04 8.85 16.70
C SER A 129 -9.94 10.04 16.46
N LEU A 130 -9.37 11.21 16.16
CA LEU A 130 -10.03 12.42 15.60
C LEU A 130 -11.31 12.98 16.25
N LEU A 131 -11.84 12.38 17.32
CA LEU A 131 -13.15 12.74 17.88
C LEU A 131 -13.09 13.88 18.90
N ASP A 132 -11.90 14.25 19.39
CA ASP A 132 -11.76 15.37 20.31
C ASP A 132 -10.89 16.47 19.70
N SER A 133 -11.56 17.61 19.53
CA SER A 133 -11.11 18.90 19.01
C SER A 133 -9.98 19.54 19.83
N SER A 134 -8.79 18.95 19.82
CA SER A 134 -7.60 19.56 20.43
C SER A 134 -6.51 19.74 19.39
N THR A 135 -6.07 20.97 19.28
CA THR A 135 -5.10 21.60 18.36
C THR A 135 -3.68 21.00 18.42
N ASP A 136 -3.50 19.86 19.08
CA ASP A 136 -2.23 19.16 19.19
C ASP A 136 -2.10 18.09 18.10
N PRO A 137 -0.91 17.92 17.51
CA PRO A 137 -0.70 16.89 16.49
C PRO A 137 -0.93 15.50 17.10
N ALA A 138 -2.06 14.87 16.78
CA ALA A 138 -2.33 13.47 17.06
C ALA A 138 -1.14 12.62 16.55
N TRP A 139 -0.71 11.62 17.32
CA TRP A 139 0.28 10.57 16.97
C TRP A 139 1.75 10.93 17.20
N SER A 140 2.06 11.43 18.39
CA SER A 140 3.41 11.87 18.79
C SER A 140 4.23 10.84 19.57
N ASN A 141 3.59 9.80 20.14
CA ASN A 141 4.29 8.83 20.98
C ASN A 141 4.95 7.70 20.17
N VAL A 142 5.86 6.97 20.81
CA VAL A 142 6.64 5.88 20.20
C VAL A 142 5.74 4.83 19.54
N LEU A 143 4.63 4.45 20.18
CA LEU A 143 3.70 3.46 19.64
C LEU A 143 2.99 3.94 18.37
N SER A 144 2.75 5.24 18.23
CA SER A 144 2.22 5.83 17.00
C SER A 144 3.25 5.77 15.87
N PHE A 145 4.54 5.96 16.17
CA PHE A 145 5.61 5.73 15.19
C PHE A 145 5.70 4.26 14.78
N VAL A 146 5.57 3.33 15.73
CA VAL A 146 5.51 1.89 15.43
C VAL A 146 4.34 1.57 14.50
N CYS A 147 3.19 2.25 14.67
CA CYS A 147 2.06 2.15 13.75
C CYS A 147 2.46 2.59 12.32
N ILE A 148 3.12 3.75 12.16
CA ILE A 148 3.65 4.21 10.86
C ILE A 148 4.57 3.16 10.25
N VAL A 149 5.52 2.63 11.04
CA VAL A 149 6.53 1.66 10.57
C VAL A 149 5.84 0.48 9.91
N PHE A 150 4.87 -0.13 10.59
CA PHE A 150 4.16 -1.29 10.07
C PHE A 150 3.27 -0.94 8.87
N MET A 151 2.55 0.19 8.90
CA MET A 151 1.72 0.62 7.78
C MET A 151 2.55 0.89 6.52
N SER A 152 3.63 1.67 6.64
CA SER A 152 4.49 2.00 5.51
C SER A 152 5.28 0.80 5.00
N ALA A 153 5.76 -0.10 5.89
CA ALA A 153 6.41 -1.35 5.47
C ALA A 153 5.43 -2.27 4.71
N SER A 154 4.16 -2.34 5.14
CA SER A 154 3.11 -3.05 4.41
C SER A 154 2.92 -2.50 3.00
N MET A 155 2.85 -1.17 2.85
CA MET A 155 2.70 -0.52 1.54
C MET A 155 3.94 -0.68 0.66
N GLY A 156 5.15 -0.64 1.22
CA GLY A 156 6.39 -0.88 0.50
C GLY A 156 6.47 -2.29 -0.09
N LEU A 157 6.10 -3.30 0.72
CA LEU A 157 6.05 -4.69 0.28
C LEU A 157 4.99 -4.89 -0.81
N GLN A 158 3.82 -4.27 -0.69
CA GLN A 158 2.79 -4.28 -1.73
C GLN A 158 3.31 -3.67 -3.04
N GLY A 159 3.99 -2.52 -2.95
CA GLY A 159 4.51 -1.76 -4.09
C GLY A 159 5.44 -2.59 -4.98
N ILE A 160 6.44 -3.21 -4.37
CA ILE A 160 7.44 -4.01 -5.08
C ILE A 160 6.86 -5.33 -5.61
N MET A 161 5.96 -5.97 -4.88
CA MET A 161 5.30 -7.20 -5.35
C MET A 161 4.38 -6.91 -6.54
N GLY A 162 3.58 -5.84 -6.46
CA GLY A 162 2.73 -5.39 -7.57
C GLY A 162 3.56 -5.11 -8.82
N LYS A 163 4.69 -4.40 -8.67
CA LYS A 163 5.59 -4.10 -9.80
C LYS A 163 6.15 -5.35 -10.47
N ARG A 164 6.51 -6.37 -9.68
CA ARG A 164 7.11 -7.63 -10.17
C ARG A 164 6.11 -8.51 -10.94
N LEU A 165 4.81 -8.31 -10.76
CA LEU A 165 3.78 -8.98 -11.56
C LEU A 165 3.63 -8.42 -12.96
N ASN A 166 4.22 -7.25 -13.24
CA ASN A 166 4.30 -6.60 -14.54
C ASN A 166 2.93 -6.50 -15.26
N THR A 167 1.94 -5.98 -14.54
CA THR A 167 0.58 -5.76 -15.06
C THR A 167 0.27 -4.27 -15.23
N GLN A 168 -0.88 -3.97 -15.81
CA GLN A 168 -1.42 -2.61 -15.96
C GLN A 168 -1.76 -1.92 -14.62
N PHE A 169 -1.72 -2.66 -13.50
CA PHE A 169 -1.85 -2.10 -12.16
C PHE A 169 -0.52 -1.51 -11.64
N THR A 170 0.56 -1.56 -12.43
CA THR A 170 1.89 -0.98 -12.17
C THR A 170 2.43 -1.39 -10.79
N THR A 171 2.53 -0.47 -9.83
CA THR A 171 3.01 -0.76 -8.46
C THR A 171 1.86 -0.99 -7.49
N THR A 172 0.59 -0.89 -7.89
CA THR A 172 -0.62 -0.79 -7.04
C THR A 172 -0.66 0.39 -6.07
N VAL A 173 0.44 1.17 -5.99
CA VAL A 173 0.65 2.24 -5.02
C VAL A 173 0.78 3.60 -5.70
N VAL A 174 1.53 3.71 -6.80
CA VAL A 174 1.80 5.01 -7.44
C VAL A 174 0.76 5.28 -8.52
N LEU A 175 -0.12 6.25 -8.26
CA LEU A 175 -1.22 6.57 -9.17
C LEU A 175 -0.84 7.53 -10.29
N THR A 176 0.12 8.42 -10.07
CA THR A 176 0.49 9.45 -11.05
C THR A 176 0.91 8.85 -12.39
N SER A 177 1.74 7.80 -12.36
CA SER A 177 2.12 7.08 -13.59
C SER A 177 0.90 6.46 -14.28
N THR A 178 -0.03 5.89 -13.52
CA THR A 178 -1.26 5.28 -14.05
C THR A 178 -2.18 6.32 -14.69
N TRP A 179 -2.29 7.52 -14.12
CA TRP A 179 -3.01 8.64 -14.75
C TRP A 179 -2.39 9.03 -16.09
N CYS A 180 -1.07 9.22 -16.12
CA CYS A 180 -0.35 9.53 -17.36
C CYS A 180 -0.55 8.42 -18.41
N GLU A 181 -0.35 7.16 -18.02
CA GLU A 181 -0.53 5.99 -18.88
C GLU A 181 -1.96 5.78 -19.37
N LEU A 182 -2.97 6.24 -18.62
CA LEU A 182 -4.37 6.23 -19.03
C LEU A 182 -4.63 7.29 -20.10
N VAL A 183 -4.17 8.52 -19.87
CA VAL A 183 -4.38 9.64 -20.80
C VAL A 183 -3.64 9.41 -22.12
N THR A 184 -2.48 8.76 -22.09
CA THR A 184 -1.71 8.40 -23.30
C THR A 184 -2.20 7.12 -23.99
N GLU A 185 -3.26 6.47 -23.51
CA GLU A 185 -3.75 5.22 -24.08
C GLU A 185 -4.36 5.46 -25.49
N PRO A 186 -3.82 4.85 -26.57
CA PRO A 186 -4.32 5.10 -27.93
C PRO A 186 -5.81 4.76 -28.12
N GLN A 187 -6.32 3.83 -27.31
CA GLN A 187 -7.71 3.39 -27.37
C GLN A 187 -8.59 3.99 -26.26
N LEU A 188 -8.17 5.09 -25.62
CA LEU A 188 -8.86 5.73 -24.49
C LEU A 188 -10.37 5.93 -24.76
N PHE A 189 -10.74 6.53 -25.88
CA PHE A 189 -12.12 6.88 -26.22
C PHE A 189 -12.95 5.75 -26.87
N HIS A 190 -12.43 4.51 -26.94
CA HIS A 190 -13.16 3.38 -27.50
C HIS A 190 -14.13 2.77 -26.47
N PHE A 191 -15.13 3.53 -26.02
CA PHE A 191 -16.01 3.15 -24.90
C PHE A 191 -16.93 1.95 -25.19
N ARG A 192 -17.18 1.63 -26.47
CA ARG A 192 -18.07 0.54 -26.87
C ARG A 192 -17.42 -0.85 -26.84
N ARG A 193 -16.12 -0.94 -26.50
CA ARG A 193 -15.40 -2.21 -26.37
C ARG A 193 -14.55 -2.23 -25.11
N LEU A 194 -14.35 -3.43 -24.58
CA LEU A 194 -13.41 -3.67 -23.49
C LEU A 194 -11.97 -3.59 -24.02
N VAL A 195 -11.17 -2.76 -23.37
CA VAL A 195 -9.75 -2.57 -23.67
C VAL A 195 -9.01 -2.80 -22.36
N LYS A 196 -8.43 -3.99 -22.20
CA LYS A 196 -7.81 -4.44 -20.93
C LYS A 196 -6.80 -3.42 -20.38
N ALA A 197 -5.99 -2.81 -21.25
CA ALA A 197 -5.01 -1.79 -20.86
C ALA A 197 -5.65 -0.54 -20.25
N ARG A 198 -6.68 0.01 -20.92
CA ARG A 198 -7.45 1.16 -20.41
C ARG A 198 -8.22 0.79 -19.15
N ASP A 199 -9.01 -0.28 -19.22
CA ASP A 199 -10.01 -0.62 -18.21
C ASP A 199 -9.35 -0.96 -16.87
N HIS A 200 -8.23 -1.68 -16.88
CA HIS A 200 -7.48 -1.96 -15.65
C HIS A 200 -6.91 -0.70 -15.00
N LYS A 201 -6.43 0.28 -15.77
CA LYS A 201 -5.93 1.56 -15.24
C LYS A 201 -7.07 2.37 -14.62
N VAL A 202 -8.23 2.43 -15.29
CA VAL A 202 -9.44 3.07 -14.76
C VAL A 202 -9.88 2.39 -13.46
N ILE A 203 -9.92 1.07 -13.43
CA ILE A 203 -10.27 0.29 -12.23
C ILE A 203 -9.28 0.57 -11.09
N ALA A 204 -7.98 0.61 -11.37
CA ALA A 204 -6.95 0.92 -10.36
C ALA A 204 -7.18 2.31 -9.72
N ILE A 205 -7.43 3.32 -10.54
CA ILE A 205 -7.74 4.69 -10.10
C ILE A 205 -9.02 4.72 -9.27
N LEU A 206 -10.10 4.13 -9.79
CA LEU A 206 -11.39 4.15 -9.14
C LEU A 206 -11.36 3.43 -7.78
N PHE A 207 -10.75 2.24 -7.71
CA PHE A 207 -10.69 1.49 -6.47
C PHE A 207 -9.78 2.13 -5.43
N LEU A 208 -8.69 2.81 -5.84
CA LEU A 208 -7.92 3.63 -4.92
C LEU A 208 -8.78 4.75 -4.32
N PHE A 209 -9.54 5.48 -5.16
CA PHE A 209 -10.44 6.53 -4.68
C PHE A 209 -11.51 5.99 -3.72
N ILE A 210 -12.18 4.90 -4.09
CA ILE A 210 -13.18 4.21 -3.25
C ILE A 210 -12.54 3.74 -1.94
N GLY A 211 -11.31 3.22 -2.00
CA GLY A 211 -10.51 2.84 -0.84
C GLY A 211 -10.29 4.01 0.11
N GLY A 212 -9.87 5.16 -0.41
CA GLY A 212 -9.66 6.37 0.38
C GLY A 212 -10.94 6.89 1.04
N PHE A 213 -12.03 6.95 0.28
CA PHE A 213 -13.35 7.30 0.81
C PHE A 213 -13.77 6.34 1.94
N THR A 214 -13.68 5.04 1.69
CA THR A 214 -14.07 4.01 2.67
C THR A 214 -13.19 4.07 3.92
N GLY A 215 -11.87 4.23 3.75
CA GLY A 215 -10.93 4.36 4.86
C GLY A 215 -11.27 5.55 5.76
N ARG A 216 -11.59 6.71 5.16
CA ARG A 216 -12.00 7.90 5.91
C ARG A 216 -13.32 7.69 6.66
N VAL A 217 -14.33 7.10 6.02
CA VAL A 217 -15.65 6.83 6.65
C VAL A 217 -15.52 5.84 7.80
N VAL A 218 -14.77 4.76 7.61
CA VAL A 218 -14.54 3.75 8.66
C VAL A 218 -13.77 4.38 9.82
N LEU A 219 -12.75 5.20 9.54
CA LEU A 219 -12.00 5.93 10.55
C LEU A 219 -12.91 6.83 11.42
N ASP A 220 -13.86 7.55 10.81
CA ASP A 220 -14.82 8.38 11.56
C ASP A 220 -15.76 7.56 12.46
N LYS A 221 -16.14 6.35 12.02
CA LYS A 221 -17.15 5.55 12.73
C LYS A 221 -16.59 4.70 13.86
N ILE A 222 -15.41 4.11 13.65
CA ILE A 222 -14.86 3.10 14.59
C ILE A 222 -13.42 3.41 15.02
N GLY A 223 -12.91 4.59 14.66
CA GLY A 223 -11.58 5.04 15.02
C GLY A 223 -10.44 4.32 14.31
N SER A 224 -9.21 4.68 14.68
CA SER A 224 -7.99 4.28 13.97
C SER A 224 -7.67 2.80 14.10
N ALA A 225 -7.70 2.28 15.34
CA ALA A 225 -7.50 0.87 15.61
C ALA A 225 -8.54 0.01 14.90
N GLY A 226 -9.81 0.45 14.89
CA GLY A 226 -10.89 -0.22 14.19
C GLY A 226 -10.69 -0.22 12.68
N ALA A 227 -10.38 0.94 12.10
CA ALA A 227 -10.12 1.08 10.67
C ALA A 227 -8.95 0.20 10.21
N LEU A 228 -7.83 0.19 10.93
CA LEU A 228 -6.70 -0.67 10.61
C LEU A 228 -7.02 -2.16 10.80
N GLY A 229 -7.85 -2.50 11.80
CA GLY A 229 -8.38 -3.86 11.97
C GLY A 229 -9.22 -4.33 10.79
N VAL A 230 -10.12 -3.48 10.28
CA VAL A 230 -10.88 -3.73 9.04
C VAL A 230 -9.93 -3.91 7.85
N GLY A 231 -8.94 -3.02 7.71
CA GLY A 231 -7.92 -3.12 6.67
C GLY A 231 -7.12 -4.43 6.73
N ALA A 232 -6.78 -4.92 7.92
CA ALA A 232 -6.14 -6.22 8.10
C ALA A 232 -7.07 -7.37 7.67
N GLY A 233 -8.35 -7.31 8.01
CA GLY A 233 -9.35 -8.29 7.55
C GLY A 233 -9.46 -8.33 6.02
N ILE A 234 -9.51 -7.17 5.37
CA ILE A 234 -9.54 -7.09 3.90
C ILE A 234 -8.27 -7.70 3.31
N ARG A 235 -7.09 -7.35 3.82
CA ARG A 235 -5.81 -7.94 3.35
C ARG A 235 -5.75 -9.46 3.55
N PHE A 236 -6.35 -9.97 4.60
CA PHE A 236 -6.45 -11.42 4.81
C PHE A 236 -7.26 -12.08 3.67
N PHE A 237 -8.39 -11.50 3.26
CA PHE A 237 -9.13 -12.00 2.11
C PHE A 237 -8.35 -11.86 0.80
N VAL A 238 -7.62 -10.76 0.61
CA VAL A 238 -6.70 -10.63 -0.55
C VAL A 238 -5.64 -11.72 -0.54
N THR A 239 -5.07 -12.04 0.62
CA THR A 239 -4.11 -13.13 0.80
C THR A 239 -4.70 -14.46 0.32
N LEU A 240 -5.91 -14.79 0.76
CA LEU A 240 -6.59 -16.03 0.35
C LEU A 240 -6.93 -16.05 -1.14
N SER A 241 -7.26 -14.89 -1.73
CA SER A 241 -7.61 -14.79 -3.14
C SER A 241 -6.49 -15.24 -4.09
N TRP A 242 -5.22 -15.08 -3.68
CA TRP A 242 -4.06 -15.55 -4.46
C TRP A 242 -4.01 -17.07 -4.65
N LEU A 243 -4.62 -17.85 -3.76
CA LEU A 243 -4.68 -19.30 -3.87
C LEU A 243 -5.53 -19.75 -5.07
N PHE A 244 -6.48 -18.90 -5.50
CA PHE A 244 -7.40 -19.19 -6.60
C PHE A 244 -6.91 -18.65 -7.95
N VAL A 245 -5.83 -17.86 -7.98
CA VAL A 245 -5.26 -17.37 -9.24
C VAL A 245 -4.62 -18.55 -9.99
N PRO A 246 -4.97 -18.78 -11.28
CA PRO A 246 -4.45 -19.91 -12.05
C PRO A 246 -2.95 -19.79 -12.28
N VAL A 247 -2.29 -20.94 -12.44
CA VAL A 247 -0.86 -21.02 -12.82
C VAL A 247 -0.75 -20.79 -14.33
N LYS A 248 0.30 -20.11 -14.77
CA LYS A 248 0.61 -19.95 -16.18
C LYS A 248 0.78 -21.32 -16.82
N LYS A 249 0.01 -21.62 -17.86
CA LYS A 249 0.19 -22.84 -18.64
C LYS A 249 1.50 -22.70 -19.42
N THR A 250 2.45 -23.59 -19.20
CA THR A 250 3.61 -23.73 -20.09
C THR A 250 3.09 -24.11 -21.48
N PRO A 251 3.42 -23.39 -22.56
CA PRO A 251 3.04 -23.82 -23.89
C PRO A 251 3.78 -25.13 -24.21
N GLY A 252 3.05 -26.25 -24.15
CA GLY A 252 3.39 -27.56 -24.71
C GLY A 252 4.68 -28.24 -24.21
N ASN A 253 4.51 -29.31 -23.45
CA ASN A 253 5.12 -30.59 -23.82
C ASN A 253 4.01 -31.45 -24.41
#